data_AF-A0A074Z1U6-F1
#
_entry.id   AF-A0A074Z1U6-F1
#
_cell.length_a   1.000
_cell.length_b   1.000
_cell.length_c   1.000
_cell.angle_alpha   90.00
_cell.angle_beta   90.00
_cell.angle_gamma   90.00
#
_symmetry.space_group_name_H-M   'P 1'
#
loop_
_entity.id
_entity.type
_entity.pdbx_description
1 polymer ?
#
loop_
_entity_poly.entity_id
_entity_poly.type
_entity_poly.pdbx_seq_one_letter_code
_entity_poly.pdbx_strand_id
1 'polypeptide(L)'
;MKGKNCFMYSGLVHKKAIGIKPEKYGKGIVLITKKPGYDHKPAKAVVRTKYVRGRRRTLQKIRNMICRQKYRRELKMLALRRASALMLNMKPTAPPTAKPKKS
;
A
#
# COMPACT_ATOMS: atom_id res chain seq x y z
N MET A 1 -2.82 -5.65 3.16
CA MET A 1 -2.82 -6.58 4.31
C MET A 1 -2.18 -7.89 3.92
N LYS A 2 -1.86 -8.74 4.90
CA LYS A 2 -1.00 -9.95 4.77
C LYS A 2 -1.63 -11.09 3.96
N GLY A 3 -2.82 -10.91 3.38
CA GLY A 3 -3.56 -11.94 2.64
C GLY A 3 -4.10 -13.08 3.51
N LYS A 4 -3.92 -12.99 4.84
CA LYS A 4 -4.37 -14.00 5.80
C LYS A 4 -5.78 -13.68 6.27
N ASN A 5 -6.63 -14.71 6.37
CA ASN A 5 -7.91 -14.59 7.05
C ASN A 5 -7.66 -14.45 8.57
N CYS A 6 -7.67 -13.22 9.06
CA CYS A 6 -7.44 -12.89 10.46
C CYS A 6 -8.23 -11.62 10.77
N PHE A 7 -8.90 -11.61 11.92
CA PHE A 7 -9.71 -10.48 12.36
C PHE A 7 -8.91 -9.17 12.31
N MET A 8 -7.67 -9.15 12.81
CA MET A 8 -6.79 -7.97 12.78
C MET A 8 -6.53 -7.41 11.38
N TYR A 9 -6.48 -8.29 10.37
CA TYR A 9 -6.15 -7.95 8.98
C TYR A 9 -7.36 -7.84 8.07
N SER A 10 -8.59 -7.95 8.60
CA SER A 10 -9.79 -7.71 7.82
C SER A 10 -9.99 -6.20 7.59
N GLY A 11 -10.24 -5.81 6.34
CA GLY A 11 -10.59 -4.43 5.98
C GLY A 11 -12.09 -4.16 5.94
N LEU A 12 -12.91 -5.22 5.95
CA LEU A 12 -14.36 -5.13 5.84
C LEU A 12 -15.01 -4.96 7.22
N VAL A 13 -14.56 -5.76 8.18
CA VAL A 13 -15.12 -5.81 9.54
C VAL A 13 -14.79 -4.55 10.35
N HIS A 14 -13.59 -3.99 10.17
CA HIS A 14 -13.14 -2.83 10.95
C HIS A 14 -13.69 -1.51 10.40
N LYS A 15 -14.00 -0.56 11.30
CA LYS A 15 -14.38 0.83 10.97
C LYS A 15 -13.23 1.62 10.32
N LYS A 16 -11.98 1.23 10.61
CA LYS A 16 -10.76 1.77 10.01
C LYS A 16 -10.01 0.66 9.28
N ALA A 17 -9.58 0.93 8.05
CA ALA A 17 -8.83 -0.05 7.27
C ALA A 17 -7.77 0.64 6.42
N ILE A 18 -6.67 -0.07 6.16
CA ILE A 18 -5.58 0.40 5.30
C ILE A 18 -5.36 -0.63 4.19
N GLY A 19 -5.58 -0.20 2.96
CA GLY A 19 -5.23 -0.91 1.74
C GLY A 19 -4.05 -0.24 1.03
N ILE A 20 -3.21 -1.05 0.39
CA ILE A 20 -2.13 -0.56 -0.46
C ILE A 20 -2.18 -1.36 -1.76
N LYS A 21 -2.36 -0.63 -2.86
CA LYS A 21 -2.46 -1.17 -4.21
C LYS A 21 -1.50 -0.41 -5.16
N PRO A 22 -1.02 -1.05 -6.23
CA PRO A 22 -0.34 -0.32 -7.30
C PRO A 22 -1.31 0.68 -7.95
N GLU A 23 -0.78 1.80 -8.43
CA GLU A 23 -1.53 2.72 -9.28
C GLU A 23 -1.83 2.09 -10.64
N LYS A 24 -2.98 2.43 -11.24
CA LYS A 24 -3.40 1.88 -12.55
C LYS A 24 -2.39 2.15 -13.67
N TYR A 25 -1.73 3.31 -13.65
CA TYR A 25 -0.79 3.75 -14.68
C TYR A 25 0.66 3.30 -14.43
N GLY A 26 0.88 2.28 -13.58
CA GLY A 26 2.18 1.66 -13.36
C GLY A 26 3.23 2.54 -12.66
N LYS A 27 2.92 3.81 -12.36
CA LYS A 27 3.81 4.74 -11.65
C LYS A 27 3.26 5.05 -10.26
N GLY A 28 3.82 4.40 -9.25
CA GLY A 28 3.55 4.67 -7.84
C GLY A 28 2.45 3.80 -7.21
N ILE A 29 1.95 4.26 -6.06
CA ILE A 29 1.11 3.46 -5.16
C ILE A 29 -0.13 4.24 -4.74
N VAL A 30 -1.25 3.54 -4.62
CA VAL A 30 -2.50 4.02 -4.01
C VAL A 30 -2.58 3.53 -2.59
N LEU A 31 -2.68 4.47 -1.65
CA LEU A 31 -3.11 4.21 -0.29
C LEU A 31 -4.64 4.32 -0.23
N ILE A 32 -5.27 3.28 0.28
CA ILE A 32 -6.71 3.18 0.45
C ILE A 32 -7.01 3.23 1.94
N THR A 33 -7.87 4.15 2.38
CA THR A 33 -8.33 4.25 3.77
C THR A 33 -9.85 4.22 3.85
N LYS A 34 -10.38 3.79 5.00
CA LYS A 34 -11.82 3.79 5.26
C LYS A 34 -12.22 5.04 6.07
N LYS A 35 -13.25 5.77 5.65
CA LYS A 35 -13.74 6.92 6.40
C LYS A 35 -14.61 6.44 7.56
N PRO A 36 -14.29 6.77 8.82
CA PRO A 36 -15.14 6.41 9.95
C PRO A 36 -16.50 7.10 9.84
N GLY A 37 -17.58 6.40 10.18
CA GLY A 37 -18.96 6.93 10.13
C GLY A 37 -19.67 6.76 8.79
N TYR A 38 -18.96 6.29 7.75
CA TYR A 38 -19.53 6.02 6.42
C TYR A 38 -19.66 4.52 6.16
N ASP A 39 -19.63 3.68 7.19
CA ASP A 39 -19.65 2.22 7.07
C ASP A 39 -20.90 1.70 6.33
N HIS A 40 -22.04 2.36 6.50
CA HIS A 40 -23.31 2.07 5.82
C HIS A 40 -23.39 2.61 4.37
N LYS A 41 -22.38 3.40 3.93
CA LYS A 41 -22.31 4.05 2.61
C LYS A 41 -21.06 3.58 1.88
N PRO A 42 -21.02 2.35 1.34
CA PRO A 42 -19.80 1.74 0.80
C PRO A 42 -19.15 2.56 -0.32
N ALA A 43 -19.96 3.22 -1.17
CA ALA A 43 -19.47 4.09 -2.23
C ALA A 43 -18.66 5.29 -1.70
N LYS A 44 -19.03 5.86 -0.54
CA LYS A 44 -18.37 7.02 0.07
C LYS A 44 -17.37 6.64 1.18
N ALA A 45 -17.40 5.39 1.64
CA ALA A 45 -16.58 4.89 2.73
C ALA A 45 -15.09 4.81 2.38
N VAL A 46 -14.73 4.70 1.10
CA VAL A 46 -13.36 4.41 0.67
C VAL A 46 -12.69 5.66 0.09
N VAL A 47 -11.61 6.10 0.73
CA VAL A 47 -10.76 7.20 0.26
C VAL A 47 -9.50 6.64 -0.38
N ARG A 48 -9.13 7.16 -1.56
CA ARG A 48 -7.95 6.74 -2.31
C ARG A 48 -6.98 7.90 -2.47
N THR A 49 -5.79 7.75 -1.92
CA THR A 49 -4.71 8.74 -2.01
C THR A 49 -3.59 8.19 -2.87
N LYS A 50 -3.30 8.86 -3.98
CA LYS A 50 -2.25 8.47 -4.92
C LYS A 50 -0.89 9.02 -4.51
N TYR A 51 0.14 8.18 -4.60
CA TYR A 51 1.52 8.54 -4.38
C TYR A 51 2.35 8.16 -5.61
N VAL A 52 2.54 9.12 -6.51
CA VAL A 52 3.29 8.95 -7.77
C VAL A 52 4.77 9.34 -7.63
N ARG A 53 5.11 10.10 -6.58
CA ARG A 53 6.45 10.65 -6.35
C ARG A 53 7.39 9.63 -5.67
N GLY A 54 8.67 10.00 -5.57
CA GLY A 54 9.78 9.14 -5.13
C GLY A 54 9.55 8.28 -3.88
N ARG A 55 10.25 7.13 -3.85
CA ARG A 55 10.05 6.02 -2.89
C ARG A 55 10.13 6.46 -1.41
N ARG A 56 11.22 7.12 -1.03
CA ARG A 56 11.44 7.59 0.36
C ARG A 56 10.32 8.51 0.83
N ARG A 57 9.91 9.46 -0.01
CA ARG A 57 8.83 10.42 0.30
C ARG A 57 7.50 9.70 0.50
N THR A 58 7.19 8.74 -0.35
CA THR A 58 5.96 7.94 -0.25
C THR A 58 5.91 7.13 1.04
N LEU A 59 7.00 6.44 1.39
CA LEU A 59 7.10 5.69 2.66
C LEU A 59 6.94 6.61 3.88
N GLN A 60 7.58 7.79 3.86
CA GLN A 60 7.44 8.77 4.94
C GLN A 60 6.01 9.29 5.08
N LYS A 61 5.33 9.57 3.95
CA LYS A 61 3.91 10.00 3.98
C LYS A 61 3.00 8.91 4.54
N ILE A 62 3.19 7.65 4.14
CA ILE A 62 2.43 6.52 4.68
C ILE A 62 2.67 6.39 6.19
N ARG A 63 3.94 6.46 6.64
CA ARG A 63 4.28 6.44 8.07
C ARG A 63 3.61 7.57 8.83
N ASN A 64 3.68 8.79 8.31
CA ASN A 64 3.12 9.98 8.96
C ASN A 64 1.60 9.89 9.05
N MET A 65 0.92 9.45 7.99
CA MET A 65 -0.53 9.21 8.01
C MET A 65 -0.89 8.24 9.15
N ILE A 66 -0.19 7.11 9.28
CA ILE A 66 -0.52 6.10 10.29
C ILE A 66 -0.19 6.57 11.71
N CYS A 67 1.02 7.10 11.93
CA CYS A 67 1.52 7.43 13.26
C CYS A 67 0.97 8.75 13.79
N ARG A 68 0.99 9.80 12.97
CA ARG A 68 0.58 11.15 13.39
C ARG A 68 -0.93 11.27 13.51
N GLN A 69 -1.68 10.68 12.57
CA GLN A 69 -3.16 10.68 12.65
C GLN A 69 -3.73 9.59 13.56
N LYS A 70 -2.85 8.84 14.26
CA LYS A 70 -3.23 7.74 15.18
C LYS A 70 -4.27 6.78 14.56
N TYR A 71 -4.15 6.48 13.26
CA TYR A 71 -5.22 5.83 12.52
C TYR A 71 -5.31 4.32 12.79
N ARG A 72 -4.24 3.56 12.48
CA ARG A 72 -4.07 2.11 12.77
C ARG A 72 -2.59 1.77 12.95
N ARG A 73 -2.03 2.15 14.12
CA ARG A 73 -0.59 2.11 14.42
C ARG A 73 0.00 0.70 14.35
N GLU A 74 -0.79 -0.31 14.70
CA GLU A 74 -0.44 -1.73 14.64
C GLU A 74 -0.13 -2.20 13.21
N LEU A 75 -0.78 -1.59 12.20
CA LEU A 75 -0.55 -1.93 10.80
C LEU A 75 0.63 -1.16 10.17
N LYS A 76 1.32 -0.28 10.91
CA LYS A 76 2.40 0.57 10.38
C LYS A 76 3.45 -0.22 9.60
N MET A 77 4.05 -1.23 10.24
CA MET A 77 5.13 -2.00 9.61
C MET A 77 4.61 -2.83 8.44
N LEU A 78 3.39 -3.35 8.54
CA LEU A 78 2.76 -4.12 7.47
C LEU A 78 2.51 -3.23 6.23
N ALA A 79 2.02 -2.02 6.45
CA ALA A 79 1.77 -1.03 5.41
C ALA A 79 3.08 -0.65 4.70
N LEU A 80 4.13 -0.30 5.46
CA LEU A 80 5.43 0.07 4.90
C LEU A 80 6.07 -1.07 4.10
N ARG A 81 6.05 -2.31 4.63
CA ARG A 81 6.57 -3.49 3.93
C ARG A 81 5.85 -3.75 2.61
N ARG A 82 4.51 -3.69 2.61
CA ARG A 82 3.73 -3.89 1.39
C ARG A 82 3.97 -2.79 0.36
N ALA A 83 4.06 -1.54 0.80
CA ALA A 83 4.39 -0.42 -0.09
C ALA A 83 5.79 -0.60 -0.71
N SER A 84 6.79 -0.95 0.11
CA SER A 84 8.16 -1.19 -0.37
C SER A 84 8.22 -2.32 -1.40
N ALA A 85 7.58 -3.46 -1.12
CA ALA A 85 7.52 -4.60 -2.04
C ALA A 85 6.89 -4.22 -3.39
N LEU A 86 5.78 -3.48 -3.38
CA LEU A 86 5.15 -2.99 -4.60
C LEU A 86 6.09 -2.05 -5.38
N MET A 87 6.73 -1.08 -4.71
CA MET A 87 7.66 -0.16 -5.39
C MET A 87 8.87 -0.86 -6.00
N LEU A 88 9.34 -1.97 -5.40
CA LEU A 88 10.45 -2.76 -5.94
C LEU A 88 10.01 -3.53 -7.19
N ASN A 89 8.84 -4.17 -7.14
CA ASN A 89 8.30 -4.94 -8.26
C ASN A 89 7.90 -4.09 -9.47
N MET A 90 7.72 -2.78 -9.29
CA MET A 90 7.38 -1.84 -10.37
C MET A 90 8.61 -1.33 -11.15
N LYS A 91 9.83 -1.68 -10.73
CA LYS A 91 11.00 -1.45 -11.59
C LYS A 91 10.90 -2.37 -12.82
N PRO A 92 11.23 -1.90 -14.04
CA PRO A 92 11.51 -2.83 -15.12
C PRO A 92 12.69 -3.69 -14.67
N THR A 93 12.47 -5.00 -14.53
CA THR A 93 13.55 -5.95 -14.29
C THR A 93 14.48 -5.82 -15.49
N ALA A 94 15.75 -5.44 -15.28
CA ALA A 94 16.73 -5.52 -16.36
C ALA A 94 16.68 -6.95 -16.92
N PRO A 95 16.64 -7.15 -18.25
CA PRO A 95 16.65 -8.49 -18.81
C PRO A 95 17.88 -9.24 -18.24
N PRO A 96 17.74 -10.52 -17.87
CA PRO A 96 18.87 -11.29 -17.38
C PRO A 96 19.99 -11.20 -18.41
N THR A 97 21.19 -10.78 -17.98
CA THR A 97 22.35 -10.69 -18.84
C THR A 97 22.57 -12.06 -19.48
N ALA A 98 22.50 -12.12 -20.82
CA ALA A 98 22.70 -13.35 -21.55
C ALA A 98 24.06 -13.93 -21.16
N LYS A 99 24.08 -15.18 -20.67
CA LYS A 99 25.34 -15.88 -20.39
C LYS A 99 26.15 -15.94 -21.70
N PRO A 100 27.45 -15.58 -21.70
CA PRO A 100 28.25 -15.63 -22.91
C PRO A 100 28.28 -17.09 -23.41
N LYS A 101 27.89 -17.30 -24.67
CA LYS A 101 28.07 -18.59 -25.35
C LYS A 101 29.58 -18.83 -25.42
N LYS A 102 30.06 -19.90 -24.78
CA LYS A 102 31.45 -20.34 -24.92
C LYS A 102 31.63 -20.79 -26.39
N SER A 103 32.68 -20.25 -27.01
CA SER A 103 33.18 -20.59 -28.35
C SER A 103 33.54 -22.07 -28.45
#